data_AF-A0A7L4ZGI2-F1
#
_entry.id   AF-A0A7L4ZGI2-F1
#
_cell.length_a   1.000
_cell.length_b   1.000
_cell.length_c   1.000
_cell.angle_alpha   90.00
_cell.angle_beta   90.00
_cell.angle_gamma   90.00
#
_symmetry.space_group_name_H-M   'P 1'
#
loop_
_entity.id
_entity.type
_entity.pdbx_description
1 polymer ?
#
loop_
_entity_poly.entity_id
_entity_poly.type
_entity_poly.pdbx_seq_one_letter_code
_entity_poly.pdbx_strand_id
1 'polypeptide(L)' 'MLGTILETIKRLENREQLSKEDKELLEFLHSQAWAEINMGIVNLISYGDRLGWEKIEDKFSGMLNLIDKAKNK' A
#
# COMPACT_ATOMS: atom_id res chain seq x y z
N MET A 1 9.16 2.46 5.29
CA MET A 1 8.70 3.84 5.01
C MET A 1 7.19 3.88 4.80
N LEU A 2 6.64 3.02 3.92
CA LEU A 2 5.20 2.87 3.68
C LEU A 2 4.31 2.82 4.96
N GLY A 3 4.68 2.06 6.00
CA GLY A 3 3.89 1.98 7.23
C GLY A 3 3.68 3.34 7.94
N THR A 4 4.71 4.20 7.94
CA THR A 4 4.62 5.56 8.50
C THR A 4 3.74 6.47 7.64
N ILE A 5 3.81 6.31 6.32
CA ILE A 5 2.97 7.05 5.37
C ILE A 5 1.49 6.71 5.60
N LEU A 6 1.15 5.42 5.66
CA LEU A 6 -0.23 4.96 5.86
C LEU A 6 -0.81 5.40 7.21
N GLU A 7 -0.02 5.33 8.28
CA GLU A 7 -0.45 5.82 9.60
C GLU A 7 -0.69 7.34 9.59
N THR A 8 0.13 8.09 8.86
CA THR A 8 -0.04 9.55 8.73
C THR A 8 -1.28 9.90 7.92
N ILE A 9 -1.52 9.20 6.80
CA ILE A 9 -2.76 9.32 6.01
C ILE A 9 -3.97 9.07 6.91
N LYS A 10 -3.99 7.95 7.64
CA LYS A 10 -5.08 7.61 8.55
C LYS A 10 -5.34 8.70 9.59
N ARG A 11 -4.29 9.29 10.17
CA ARG A 11 -4.44 10.39 11.15
C ARG A 11 -5.02 11.65 10.53
N LEU A 12 -4.64 11.98 9.30
CA LEU A 12 -5.18 13.13 8.57
C LEU A 12 -6.66 12.90 8.20
N GLU A 13 -6.99 11.74 7.63
CA GLU A 13 -8.36 11.41 7.21
C GLU A 13 -9.38 11.38 8.36
N ASN A 14 -8.93 11.14 9.59
CA ASN A 14 -9.79 11.16 10.79
C ASN A 14 -10.01 12.57 11.38
N ARG A 15 -9.45 13.63 10.81
CA ARG A 15 -9.69 15.00 11.29
C ARG A 15 -11.05 15.53 10.78
N GLU A 16 -11.81 16.19 11.65
CA GLU A 16 -13.12 16.76 11.30
C GLU A 16 -13.04 17.86 10.24
N GLN A 17 -11.95 18.62 10.21
CA GLN A 17 -11.69 19.64 9.20
C GLN A 17 -10.22 19.62 8.77
N LEU A 18 -10.00 19.55 7.45
CA LEU A 18 -8.68 19.62 6.84
C LEU A 18 -8.42 21.03 6.32
N SER A 19 -7.27 21.60 6.68
CA SER A 19 -6.76 22.82 6.04
C SER A 19 -6.41 22.55 4.56
N LYS A 20 -6.14 23.61 3.79
CA LYS A 20 -5.63 23.46 2.43
C LYS A 20 -4.30 22.68 2.41
N GLU A 21 -3.41 23.02 3.34
CA GLU A 21 -2.10 22.37 3.49
C GLU A 21 -2.24 20.89 3.87
N ASP A 22 -3.20 20.55 4.73
CA ASP A 22 -3.48 19.15 5.09
C ASP A 22 -3.96 18.35 3.87
N LYS A 23 -4.77 18.96 2.99
CA LYS A 23 -5.23 18.31 1.74
C LYS A 23 -4.09 18.10 0.75
N GLU A 24 -3.25 19.10 0.55
CA GLU A 24 -2.06 19.00 -0.29
C GLU A 24 -1.08 17.95 0.24
N LEU A 25 -0.90 17.89 1.57
CA LEU A 25 -0.11 16.85 2.21
C LEU A 25 -0.74 15.45 2.02
N LEU A 26 -2.07 15.33 2.14
CA LEU A 26 -2.76 14.07 1.92
C LEU A 26 -2.55 13.55 0.48
N GLU A 27 -2.72 14.41 -0.51
CA GLU A 27 -2.47 14.08 -1.93
C GLU A 27 -1.02 13.63 -2.16
N PHE A 28 -0.07 14.35 -1.56
CA PHE A 28 1.35 13.97 -1.62
C PHE A 28 1.59 12.59 -0.98
N LEU A 29 1.05 12.34 0.22
CA LEU A 29 1.23 11.08 0.93
C LEU A 29 0.61 9.90 0.18
N HIS A 30 -0.56 10.07 -0.44
CA HIS A 30 -1.17 9.06 -1.30
C HIS A 30 -0.27 8.72 -2.50
N SER A 31 0.30 9.74 -3.14
CA SER A 31 1.27 9.54 -4.24
C SER A 31 2.52 8.79 -3.78
N GLN A 32 3.07 9.13 -2.61
CA GLN A 32 4.23 8.43 -2.04
C GLN A 32 3.90 6.98 -1.66
N ALA A 33 2.73 6.73 -1.08
CA ALA A 33 2.27 5.37 -0.78
C ALA A 33 2.20 4.52 -2.06
N TRP A 34 1.67 5.09 -3.15
CA TRP A 34 1.60 4.42 -4.44
C TRP A 34 2.98 4.12 -5.03
N ALA A 35 3.92 5.07 -4.95
CA ALA A 35 5.29 4.87 -5.42
C ALA A 35 6.00 3.72 -4.67
N GLU A 36 5.87 3.68 -3.34
CA GLU A 36 6.43 2.62 -2.49
C GLU A 36 5.82 1.24 -2.81
N ILE A 37 4.49 1.17 -2.99
CA ILE A 37 3.80 -0.07 -3.39
C ILE A 37 4.31 -0.56 -4.73
N ASN A 38 4.40 0.31 -5.73
CA ASN A 38 4.90 -0.04 -7.07
C ASN A 38 6.34 -0.54 -7.02
N MET A 39 7.21 0.11 -6.25
CA MET A 39 8.58 -0.36 -6.06
C MET A 39 8.62 -1.75 -5.42
N GLY A 40 7.76 -1.99 -4.42
CA GLY A 40 7.60 -3.30 -3.80
C GLY A 40 7.19 -4.38 -4.81
N ILE A 41 6.25 -4.09 -5.72
CA ILE A 41 5.81 -5.00 -6.79
C ILE A 41 6.94 -5.29 -7.77
N VAL A 42 7.67 -4.27 -8.24
CA VAL A 42 8.80 -4.43 -9.17
C VAL A 42 9.91 -5.28 -8.55
N ASN A 43 10.24 -5.02 -7.28
CA ASN A 43 11.21 -5.82 -6.55
C ASN A 43 10.77 -7.28 -6.46
N LEU A 44 9.49 -7.51 -6.18
CA LEU A 44 8.93 -8.84 -6.08
C LEU A 44 8.95 -9.60 -7.41
N ILE A 45 8.61 -8.95 -8.53
CA ILE A 45 8.77 -9.51 -9.88
C ILE A 45 10.23 -9.94 -10.11
N SER A 46 11.17 -9.05 -9.79
CA SER A 46 12.60 -9.32 -9.93
C SER A 46 13.07 -10.48 -9.03
N TYR A 47 12.48 -10.65 -7.85
CA TYR A 47 12.72 -11.80 -6.97
C TYR A 47 12.11 -13.09 -7.53
N GLY A 48 10.93 -13.02 -8.16
CA GLY A 48 10.27 -14.17 -8.79
C GLY A 48 11.07 -14.77 -9.92
N ASP A 49 11.57 -13.92 -10.80
CA ASP A 49 12.48 -14.32 -11.88
C ASP A 49 13.74 -15.04 -11.36
N ARG A 50 14.16 -14.75 -10.13
CA ARG A 50 15.38 -15.31 -9.54
C ARG A 50 15.16 -16.52 -8.63
N LEU A 51 14.03 -16.62 -7.95
CA LEU A 51 13.76 -17.62 -6.90
C LEU A 51 12.63 -18.60 -7.22
N GLY A 52 11.89 -18.38 -8.31
CA GLY A 52 10.73 -19.19 -8.72
C GLY A 52 9.40 -18.49 -8.39
N TRP A 53 8.47 -18.55 -9.34
CA TRP A 53 7.19 -17.85 -9.31
C TRP A 53 6.16 -18.50 -8.38
N GLU A 54 6.29 -19.80 -8.11
CA GLU A 54 5.30 -20.59 -7.37
C GLU A 54 5.12 -20.09 -5.93
N LYS A 55 6.23 -19.77 -5.25
CA LYS A 55 6.19 -19.24 -3.87
C LYS A 55 5.58 -17.85 -3.79
N ILE A 56 5.74 -17.05 -4.85
CA ILE A 56 5.15 -15.73 -4.94
C ILE A 56 3.65 -15.84 -5.19
N GLU A 57 3.24 -16.70 -6.11
CA GLU A 57 1.85 -16.96 -6.45
C GLU A 57 1.05 -17.43 -5.22
N ASP A 58 1.59 -18.38 -4.45
CA ASP A 58 0.99 -18.84 -3.20
C ASP A 58 0.77 -17.69 -2.20
N LYS A 59 1.79 -16.84 -2.07
CA LYS A 59 1.74 -15.70 -1.14
C LYS A 59 0.71 -14.66 -1.57
N PHE A 60 0.65 -14.33 -2.86
CA PHE A 60 -0.32 -13.38 -3.42
C PHE A 60 -1.74 -13.89 -3.34
N SER A 61 -1.97 -15.17 -3.64
CA SER A 61 -3.27 -15.81 -3.51
C SER A 61 -3.79 -15.72 -2.06
N GLY A 62 -2.92 -15.96 -1.09
CA GLY A 62 -3.23 -15.76 0.33
C GLY A 62 -3.58 -14.31 0.67
N MET A 63 -2.86 -13.33 0.11
CA MET A 63 -3.14 -11.90 0.32
C MET A 63 -4.46 -11.45 -0.33
N LEU A 64 -4.76 -11.90 -1.55
CA LEU A 64 -6.02 -11.60 -2.24
C LEU A 64 -7.21 -12.11 -1.42
N ASN A 65 -7.12 -13.31 -0.86
CA ASN A 65 -8.14 -13.84 0.04
C ASN A 65 -8.32 -13.01 1.32
N LEU A 66 -7.24 -12.45 1.87
CA LEU A 66 -7.34 -11.54 3.02
C LEU A 66 -7.99 -10.20 2.64
N ILE A 67 -7.64 -9.64 1.48
CA ILE A 67 -8.23 -8.40 0.97
C ILE A 67 -9.73 -8.58 0.74
N ASP A 68 -10.13 -9.69 0.10
CA ASP A 68 -11.54 -9.99 -0.16
C ASP A 68 -12.34 -10.09 1.14
N LYS A 69 -11.79 -10.80 2.13
CA LYS A 69 -12.37 -10.86 3.49
C LYS A 69 -12.47 -9.51 4.19
N ALA A 70 -11.56 -8.57 3.91
CA ALA A 70 -11.57 -7.25 4.52
C ALA A 70 -12.56 -6.30 3.83
N LYS A 71 -12.79 -6.44 2.52
CA LYS A 71 -13.76 -5.65 1.75
C LYS A 71 -15.20 -6.07 1.98
N ASN A 72 -15.43 -7.37 2.18
CA ASN A 72 -16.76 -7.95 2.35
C ASN A 72 -17.18 -8.06 3.84
N LYS A 73 -16.57 -7.24 4.71
CA LYS A 73 -16.82 -7.17 6.15
C LYS A 73 -17.43 -5.82 6.50
#